data_AF-A0A5D0MZU8-F1
#
_entry.id   AF-A0A5D0MZU8-F1
#
_cell.length_a   1.000
_cell.length_b   1.000
_cell.length_c   1.000
_cell.angle_alpha   90.00
_cell.angle_beta   90.00
_cell.angle_gamma   90.00
#
_symmetry.space_group_name_H-M   'P 1'
#
loop_
_entity.id
_entity.type
_entity.pdbx_description
1 polymer ?
#
loop_
_entity_poly.entity_id
_entity_poly.type
_entity_poly.pdbx_seq_one_letter_code
_entity_poly.pdbx_strand_id
1 'polypeptide(L)'
;MRLAALNQGKPPSQPRRAARRDVSDKIERLLGRQLRQAQENGEVDPRLDPELTAAGLLALTNGLGSSVLGGQRDGRAALAVLTYHLDRVLTPAARPA
;
A
#
# COMPACT_ATOMS: atom_id res chain seq x y z
N MET A 1 9.00 -27.25 49.92
CA MET A 1 9.85 -27.64 48.77
C MET A 1 8.97 -28.16 47.65
N ARG A 2 9.36 -27.84 46.40
CA ARG A 2 8.80 -28.26 45.08
C ARG A 2 7.53 -27.52 44.63
N LEU A 3 7.41 -27.05 43.40
CA LEU A 3 8.38 -26.72 42.33
C LEU A 3 7.63 -25.76 41.39
N ALA A 4 8.31 -24.71 40.93
CA ALA A 4 7.80 -23.79 39.91
C ALA A 4 7.69 -24.46 38.52
N ALA A 5 6.68 -24.06 37.73
CA ALA A 5 6.71 -23.94 36.27
C ALA A 5 5.33 -23.40 35.82
N LEU A 6 5.10 -22.09 35.77
CA LEU A 6 5.34 -21.25 34.58
C LEU A 6 5.12 -22.00 33.26
N ASN A 7 3.87 -22.18 32.86
CA ASN A 7 3.51 -22.42 31.46
C ASN A 7 3.50 -21.06 30.72
N GLN A 8 4.70 -20.51 30.51
CA GLN A 8 4.95 -19.35 29.65
C GLN A 8 5.58 -19.87 28.36
N GLY A 9 4.86 -19.79 27.24
CA GLY A 9 5.47 -19.87 25.91
C GLY A 9 4.72 -20.72 24.88
N LYS A 10 3.73 -20.12 24.22
CA LYS A 10 3.65 -20.30 22.76
C LYS A 10 3.61 -18.93 22.09
N PRO A 11 4.76 -18.44 21.62
CA PRO A 11 4.80 -18.05 20.21
C PRO A 11 6.11 -18.52 19.56
N PRO A 12 6.08 -19.09 18.34
CA PRO A 12 5.84 -18.23 17.19
C PRO A 12 4.98 -18.91 16.11
N SER A 13 3.82 -18.32 15.82
CA SER A 13 3.14 -18.50 14.55
C SER A 13 3.28 -17.22 13.73
N GLN A 14 4.48 -16.91 13.23
CA GLN A 14 4.68 -15.73 12.38
C GLN A 14 5.31 -15.91 10.98
N PRO A 15 5.44 -17.10 10.37
CA PRO A 15 5.94 -17.17 8.98
C PRO A 15 5.01 -16.43 8.00
N ARG A 16 3.69 -16.44 8.25
CA ARG A 16 2.71 -15.72 7.41
C ARG A 16 2.76 -14.20 7.57
N ARG A 17 3.15 -13.69 8.75
CA ARG A 17 3.27 -12.24 8.99
C ARG A 17 4.51 -11.66 8.31
N ALA A 18 5.64 -12.35 8.43
CA ALA A 18 6.87 -12.00 7.72
C ALA A 18 6.65 -12.00 6.20
N ALA A 19 6.10 -13.08 5.64
CA ALA A 19 5.83 -13.16 4.21
C ALA A 19 4.87 -12.07 3.68
N ARG A 20 3.85 -11.67 4.48
CA ARG A 20 2.97 -10.54 4.11
C ARG A 20 3.71 -9.20 4.09
N ARG A 21 4.62 -8.98 5.04
CA ARG A 21 5.48 -7.80 5.07
C ARG A 21 6.39 -7.77 3.84
N ASP A 22 7.03 -8.90 3.53
CA ASP A 22 7.92 -9.03 2.37
C ASP A 22 7.21 -8.75 1.03
N VAL A 23 5.94 -9.17 0.90
CA VAL A 23 5.12 -8.88 -0.29
C VAL A 23 4.77 -7.39 -0.36
N SER A 24 4.35 -6.78 0.76
CA SER A 24 4.06 -5.34 0.81
C SER A 24 5.30 -4.53 0.42
N ASP A 25 6.46 -4.86 0.99
CA ASP A 25 7.72 -4.16 0.71
C ASP A 25 8.14 -4.32 -0.76
N LYS A 26 7.86 -5.47 -1.39
CA LYS A 26 8.13 -5.68 -2.83
C LYS A 26 7.24 -4.83 -3.73
N ILE A 27 5.95 -4.74 -3.40
CA ILE A 27 4.98 -3.92 -4.15
C ILE A 27 5.33 -2.45 -4.00
N GLU A 28 5.60 -1.98 -2.78
CA GLU A 28 5.98 -0.60 -2.51
C GLU A 28 7.23 -0.20 -3.31
N ARG A 29 8.29 -1.01 -3.27
CA ARG A 29 9.50 -0.77 -4.09
C ARG A 29 9.22 -0.78 -5.59
N LEU A 30 8.30 -1.61 -6.07
CA LEU A 30 7.91 -1.63 -7.48
C LEU A 30 7.21 -0.31 -7.85
N LEU A 31 6.24 0.12 -7.05
CA LEU A 31 5.54 1.39 -7.26
C LEU A 31 6.52 2.57 -7.20
N GLY A 32 7.44 2.60 -6.24
CA GLY A 32 8.45 3.66 -6.12
C GLY A 32 9.34 3.77 -7.35
N ARG A 33 9.72 2.63 -7.97
CA ARG A 33 10.46 2.64 -9.25
C ARG A 33 9.61 3.19 -10.41
N GLN A 34 8.35 2.79 -10.52
CA GLN A 34 7.47 3.29 -11.57
C GLN A 34 7.21 4.79 -11.43
N LEU A 35 7.00 5.28 -10.21
CA LEU A 35 6.79 6.70 -9.92
C LEU A 35 8.03 7.54 -10.24
N ARG A 36 9.24 7.04 -9.94
CA ARG A 36 10.49 7.69 -10.38
C ARG A 36 10.58 7.80 -11.90
N GLN A 37 10.35 6.70 -12.60
CA GLN A 37 10.40 6.68 -14.06
C GLN A 37 9.36 7.64 -14.66
N ALA A 38 8.16 7.68 -14.11
CA ALA A 38 7.12 8.61 -14.52
C ALA A 38 7.50 10.08 -14.22
N GLN A 39 8.20 10.36 -13.12
CA GLN A 39 8.74 11.70 -12.85
C GLN A 39 9.80 12.11 -13.88
N GLU A 40 10.71 11.20 -14.24
CA GLU A 40 11.73 11.43 -15.27
C GLU A 40 11.10 11.76 -16.63
N ASN A 41 9.92 11.20 -16.91
CA ASN A 41 9.13 11.48 -18.11
C ASN A 41 8.23 12.72 -18.01
N GLY A 42 8.16 13.38 -16.84
CA GLY A 42 7.25 14.52 -16.59
C GLY A 42 5.78 14.14 -16.39
N GLU A 43 5.49 12.87 -16.13
CA GLU A 43 4.15 12.33 -15.94
C GLU A 43 3.66 12.41 -14.48
N VAL A 44 4.56 12.60 -13.53
CA VAL A 44 4.29 12.77 -12.10
C VAL A 44 4.87 14.09 -11.62
N ASP A 45 4.21 14.77 -10.68
CA ASP A 45 4.71 16.03 -10.11
C ASP A 45 6.13 15.81 -9.53
N PRO A 46 7.15 16.55 -10.01
CA PRO A 46 8.55 16.35 -9.60
C PRO A 46 8.81 16.71 -8.13
N ARG A 47 7.86 17.35 -7.44
CA ARG A 47 7.97 17.69 -6.01
C ARG A 47 7.54 16.56 -5.08
N LEU A 48 6.93 15.50 -5.61
CA LEU A 48 6.52 14.35 -4.81
C LEU A 48 7.72 13.44 -4.52
N ASP A 49 7.76 12.86 -3.33
CA ASP A 49 8.68 11.77 -3.01
C ASP A 49 8.09 10.45 -3.55
N PRO A 50 8.76 9.75 -4.49
CA PRO A 50 8.23 8.51 -5.08
C PRO A 50 8.00 7.37 -4.09
N GLU A 51 8.83 7.24 -3.06
CA GLU A 51 8.71 6.14 -2.10
C GLU A 51 7.57 6.41 -1.12
N LEU A 52 7.47 7.64 -0.59
CA LEU A 52 6.33 8.01 0.26
C LEU A 52 5.01 7.97 -0.51
N THR A 53 5.02 8.34 -1.79
CA THR A 53 3.85 8.26 -2.66
C THR A 53 3.45 6.80 -2.89
N ALA A 54 4.41 5.91 -3.15
CA ALA A 54 4.16 4.47 -3.28
C ALA A 54 3.55 3.87 -2.00
N ALA A 55 4.14 4.16 -0.84
CA ALA A 55 3.64 3.72 0.46
C ALA A 55 2.19 4.19 0.70
N GLY A 56 1.91 5.46 0.40
CA GLY A 56 0.58 6.05 0.52
C GLY A 56 -0.46 5.39 -0.39
N LEU A 57 -0.12 5.17 -1.67
CA LEU A 57 -1.02 4.51 -2.63
C LEU A 57 -1.30 3.05 -2.25
N LEU A 58 -0.31 2.33 -1.75
CA LEU A 58 -0.48 0.96 -1.28
C LEU A 58 -1.37 0.90 -0.03
N ALA A 59 -1.14 1.80 0.93
CA ALA A 59 -1.98 1.91 2.13
C ALA A 59 -3.43 2.26 1.77
N LEU A 60 -3.64 3.21 0.86
CA LEU A 60 -4.96 3.58 0.34
C LEU A 60 -5.66 2.38 -0.30
N THR A 61 -4.97 1.66 -1.19
CA THR A 61 -5.52 0.49 -1.89
C THR A 61 -5.92 -0.62 -0.91
N ASN A 62 -5.09 -0.88 0.10
CA ASN A 62 -5.39 -1.87 1.15
C ASN A 62 -6.61 -1.47 2.00
N GLY A 63 -6.73 -0.18 2.34
CA GLY A 63 -7.89 0.37 3.05
C GLY A 63 -9.17 0.30 2.23
N LEU A 64 -9.10 0.65 0.95
CA LEU A 64 -10.23 0.56 0.01
C LEU A 64 -10.69 -0.88 -0.20
N GLY A 65 -9.77 -1.82 -0.40
CA GLY A 65 -10.09 -3.25 -0.50
C GLY A 65 -10.79 -3.78 0.75
N SER A 66 -10.32 -3.36 1.94
CA SER A 66 -10.94 -3.73 3.22
C SER A 66 -12.35 -3.12 3.37
N SER A 67 -12.54 -1.86 2.93
CA SER A 67 -13.84 -1.18 2.95
C SER A 67 -14.87 -1.87 2.03
N VAL A 68 -14.43 -2.35 0.86
CA VAL A 68 -15.29 -3.10 -0.07
C VAL A 68 -15.67 -4.46 0.49
N LEU A 69 -14.71 -5.24 0.98
CA LEU A 69 -14.98 -6.53 1.61
C LEU A 69 -15.88 -6.41 2.86
N GLY A 70 -15.77 -5.29 3.58
CA GLY A 70 -16.63 -4.97 4.72
C GLY A 70 -18.01 -4.40 4.35
N GLY A 71 -18.32 -4.23 3.06
CA GLY A 71 -19.62 -3.72 2.59
C GLY A 71 -19.87 -2.24 2.83
N GLN A 72 -18.86 -1.48 3.30
CA GLN A 72 -18.99 -0.03 3.50
C GLN A 72 -19.02 0.75 2.18
N ARG A 73 -18.50 0.14 1.10
CA ARG A 73 -18.37 0.75 -0.21
C ARG A 73 -18.47 -0.32 -1.28
N ASP A 74 -19.04 0.01 -2.44
CA ASP A 74 -18.94 -0.86 -3.61
C ASP A 74 -17.61 -0.67 -4.36
N GLY A 75 -17.32 -1.54 -5.32
CA GLY A 75 -16.08 -1.48 -6.10
C GLY A 75 -15.95 -0.19 -6.94
N ARG A 76 -17.05 0.36 -7.45
CA ARG A 76 -17.02 1.59 -8.27
C ARG A 76 -16.67 2.80 -7.43
N ALA A 77 -17.29 2.94 -6.27
CA ALA A 77 -17.02 4.01 -5.32
C ALA A 77 -15.60 3.90 -4.73
N ALA A 78 -15.02 2.69 -4.65
CA ALA A 78 -13.61 2.53 -4.25
C ALA A 78 -12.66 2.97 -5.37
N LEU A 79 -12.94 2.57 -6.61
CA LEU A 79 -12.16 2.99 -7.76
C LEU A 79 -12.17 4.52 -7.94
N ALA A 80 -13.34 5.16 -7.77
CA ALA A 80 -13.45 6.62 -7.85
C ALA A 80 -12.54 7.34 -6.84
N VAL A 81 -12.41 6.82 -5.61
CA VAL A 81 -11.49 7.37 -4.61
C VAL A 81 -10.03 7.17 -5.03
N LEU A 82 -9.68 5.98 -5.51
CA LEU A 82 -8.32 5.71 -6.00
C LEU A 82 -7.95 6.64 -7.17
N THR A 83 -8.84 6.78 -8.15
CA THR A 83 -8.64 7.68 -9.30
C THR A 83 -8.45 9.13 -8.85
N TYR A 84 -9.29 9.62 -7.93
CA TYR A 84 -9.14 10.96 -7.38
C TYR A 84 -7.76 11.21 -6.76
N HIS A 85 -7.20 10.21 -6.07
CA HIS A 85 -5.86 10.33 -5.50
C HIS A 85 -4.74 10.22 -6.55
N LEU A 86 -4.92 9.37 -7.56
CA LEU A 86 -3.97 9.27 -8.69
C LEU A 86 -3.92 10.57 -9.51
N ASP A 87 -5.06 11.23 -9.74
CA ASP A 87 -5.13 12.51 -10.46
C ASP A 87 -4.33 13.64 -9.80
N ARG A 88 -4.04 13.51 -8.50
CA ARG A 88 -3.23 14.48 -7.74
C ARG A 88 -1.74 14.13 -7.75
N VAL A 89 -1.39 12.90 -8.12
CA VAL A 89 -0.01 12.44 -8.29
C VAL A 89 0.44 12.70 -9.73
N LEU A 90 -0.42 12.38 -10.69
CA LEU A 90 -0.16 12.52 -12.11
C LEU A 90 -0.25 13.98 -12.56
N THR A 91 0.64 14.38 -13.46
CA THR A 91 0.55 15.68 -14.11
C THR A 91 -0.65 15.71 -15.07
N PRO A 92 -1.20 16.89 -15.41
CA PRO A 92 -2.31 16.99 -16.36
C PRO A 92 -2.03 16.35 -17.72
N ALA A 93 -0.78 16.35 -18.18
CA ALA A 93 -0.37 15.77 -19.46
C ALA A 93 -0.36 14.24 -19.46
N ALA A 94 -0.25 13.61 -18.28
CA ALA A 94 -0.22 12.15 -18.13
C ALA A 94 -1.56 11.54 -17.74
N ARG A 95 -2.60 12.36 -17.52
CA ARG A 95 -3.94 11.86 -17.21
C ARG A 95 -4.56 11.24 -18.45
N PRO A 96 -5.06 9.98 -18.39
CA PRO A 96 -5.84 9.41 -19.49
C PRO A 96 -7.12 10.25 -19.71
N ALA A 97 -7.51 10.42 -20.97
CA ALA A 97 -8.70 11.16 -21.40
C ALA A 97 -10.00 10.46 -20.98
#